data_AF-A0AAU0WG72-F1
#
_entry.id   AF-A0AAU0WG72-F1
#
_cell.length_a   1.000
_cell.length_b   1.000
_cell.length_c   1.000
_cell.angle_alpha   90.00
_cell.angle_beta   90.00
_cell.angle_gamma   90.00
#
_symmetry.space_group_name_H-M   'P 1'
#
loop_
_entity.id
_entity.type
_entity.pdbx_description
1 polymer ?
#
loop_
_entity_poly.entity_id
_entity_poly.type
_entity_poly.pdbx_seq_one_letter_code
_entity_poly.pdbx_strand_id
1 'polypeptide(L)' 'MSSHAVSPTPERAGKRSVSLPQSLIKEIEARTGRTGFSAVVSEALEQWLAMAKLREVIEADEQEFGPVGADALRRAEDEW' A
#
# COMPACT_ATOMS: atom_id res chain seq x y z
N MET A 1 -13.08 -36.85 8.84
CA MET A 1 -12.32 -36.33 7.69
C MET A 1 -11.56 -35.09 8.16
N SER A 2 -10.39 -35.28 8.79
CA SER A 2 -9.62 -34.15 9.32
C SER A 2 -8.83 -33.51 8.18
N SER A 3 -9.30 -32.37 7.70
CA SER A 3 -8.58 -31.56 6.72
C SER A 3 -7.42 -30.87 7.45
N HIS A 4 -6.18 -31.32 7.19
CA HIS A 4 -4.99 -30.57 7.56
C HIS A 4 -4.97 -29.28 6.73
N ALA A 5 -5.21 -28.14 7.36
CA ALA A 5 -4.88 -26.86 6.78
C ALA A 5 -3.36 -26.82 6.58
N VAL A 6 -2.93 -26.88 5.31
CA VAL A 6 -1.53 -26.63 4.96
C VAL A 6 -1.25 -25.17 5.33
N SER A 7 -0.46 -24.96 6.38
CA SER A 7 0.08 -23.64 6.67
C SER A 7 0.86 -23.18 5.44
N PRO A 8 0.57 -21.99 4.86
CA PRO A 8 1.33 -21.51 3.73
C PRO A 8 2.79 -21.35 4.16
N THR A 9 3.69 -22.07 3.49
CA THR A 9 5.13 -21.86 3.66
C THR A 9 5.42 -20.39 3.39
N PRO A 10 6.09 -19.66 4.30
CA PRO A 10 6.38 -18.25 4.08
C PRO A 10 7.18 -18.11 2.78
N GLU A 11 6.69 -17.24 1.89
CA GLU A 11 7.33 -16.96 0.62
C GLU A 11 8.76 -16.46 0.87
N ARG A 12 9.73 -17.01 0.12
CA ARG A 12 11.12 -16.59 0.27
C ARG A 12 11.30 -15.17 -0.25
N ALA A 13 11.89 -14.29 0.55
CA ALA A 13 12.20 -12.93 0.14
C ALA A 13 13.08 -12.90 -1.13
N GLY A 14 12.60 -12.19 -2.16
CA GLY A 14 13.35 -11.93 -3.39
C GLY A 14 14.20 -10.65 -3.27
N LYS A 15 15.43 -10.68 -3.77
CA LYS A 15 16.31 -9.49 -3.81
C LYS A 15 16.21 -8.75 -5.14
N ARG A 16 16.14 -7.43 -5.09
CA ARG A 16 16.34 -6.51 -6.22
C ARG A 16 17.32 -5.41 -5.79
N SER A 17 18.15 -4.93 -6.71
CA SER A 17 19.14 -3.88 -6.44
C SER A 17 18.70 -2.59 -7.12
N VAL A 18 18.67 -1.48 -6.38
CA VAL A 18 18.33 -0.14 -6.87
C VAL A 18 19.29 0.88 -6.28
N SER A 19 19.54 1.97 -6.99
CA SER A 19 20.33 3.09 -6.50
C SER A 19 19.43 4.13 -5.85
N LEU A 20 19.79 4.57 -4.64
CA LEU A 20 19.05 5.59 -3.88
C LEU A 20 19.99 6.73 -3.47
N PRO A 21 19.46 7.95 -3.27
CA PRO A 21 20.24 9.05 -2.71
C PRO A 21 20.85 8.67 -1.35
N GLN A 22 22.14 8.94 -1.17
CA GLN A 22 22.86 8.56 0.04
C GLN A 22 22.31 9.26 1.30
N SER A 23 21.79 10.48 1.15
CA SER A 23 21.10 11.20 2.23
C SER A 23 19.86 10.45 2.72
N LEU A 24 19.04 9.94 1.79
CA LEU A 24 17.83 9.18 2.10
C LEU A 24 18.16 7.87 2.82
N ILE A 25 19.20 7.15 2.34
CA ILE A 25 19.65 5.91 3.00
C ILE A 25 20.02 6.20 4.47
N LYS A 26 20.85 7.23 4.70
CA LYS A 26 21.30 7.61 6.03
C LYS A 26 20.13 8.02 6.94
N GLU A 27 19.17 8.76 6.42
CA GLU A 27 18.00 9.20 7.19
C GLU A 27 17.14 8.02 7.64
N ILE A 28 16.87 7.06 6.75
CA ILE A 28 16.11 5.85 7.07
C ILE A 28 16.88 5.00 8.10
N GLU A 29 18.16 4.74 7.85
CA GLU A 29 19.00 3.96 8.77
C GLU A 29 19.15 4.62 10.14
N ALA A 30 19.14 5.95 10.23
CA ALA A 30 19.17 6.67 11.51
C ALA A 30 17.88 6.44 12.33
N ARG A 31 16.74 6.21 11.67
CA ARG A 31 15.44 5.96 12.33
C ARG A 31 15.21 4.49 12.65
N THR A 32 15.64 3.57 11.78
CA THR A 32 15.26 2.14 11.87
C THR A 32 16.44 1.19 12.07
N GLY A 33 17.67 1.70 12.03
CA GLY A 33 18.89 0.89 12.01
C GLY A 33 19.10 0.16 10.69
N ARG A 34 20.28 -0.43 10.51
CA ARG A 34 20.66 -1.12 9.26
C ARG A 34 19.77 -2.32 8.91
N THR A 35 19.22 -3.01 9.91
CA THR A 35 18.34 -4.17 9.70
C THR A 35 16.88 -3.77 9.43
N GLY A 36 16.49 -2.53 9.77
CA GLY A 36 15.13 -2.03 9.55
C GLY A 36 14.88 -1.50 8.14
N PHE A 37 15.93 -1.30 7.34
CA PHE A 37 15.81 -0.71 6.00
C PHE A 37 14.90 -1.52 5.07
N SER A 38 15.02 -2.84 5.06
CA SER A 38 14.19 -3.69 4.19
C SER A 38 12.72 -3.66 4.57
N ALA A 39 12.39 -3.56 5.86
CA ALA A 39 11.01 -3.45 6.32
C ALA A 39 10.37 -2.15 5.83
N VAL A 40 11.09 -1.02 5.97
CA VAL A 40 10.63 0.28 5.47
C VAL A 40 10.37 0.24 3.97
N VAL A 41 11.26 -0.38 3.19
CA VAL A 41 11.07 -0.50 1.73
C VAL A 41 9.87 -1.37 1.40
N SER A 42 9.69 -2.51 2.08
CA SER A 42 8.53 -3.39 1.87
C SER A 42 7.23 -2.66 2.17
N GLU A 43 7.12 -2.01 3.34
CA GLU A 43 5.93 -1.26 3.75
C GLU A 43 5.62 -0.13 2.76
N ALA A 44 6.64 0.61 2.31
CA ALA A 44 6.46 1.68 1.34
C ALA A 44 5.94 1.16 -0.02
N LEU A 45 6.41 -0.01 -0.48
CA LEU A 45 5.95 -0.63 -1.71
C LEU A 45 4.53 -1.19 -1.58
N GLU A 46 4.18 -1.79 -0.44
CA GLU A 46 2.83 -2.24 -0.14
C GLU A 46 1.84 -1.08 -0.13
N GLN A 47 2.20 0.03 0.54
CA GLN A 47 1.39 1.24 0.58
C GLN A 47 1.24 1.86 -0.82
N TRP A 48 2.32 1.89 -1.61
CA TRP A 48 2.27 2.39 -2.98
C TRP A 48 1.32 1.55 -3.85
N LEU A 49 1.37 0.21 -3.75
CA LEU A 49 0.45 -0.69 -4.45
C LEU A 49 -1.00 -0.52 -4.00
N ALA A 50 -1.24 -0.35 -2.70
CA ALA A 50 -2.58 -0.13 -2.16
C ALA A 50 -3.19 1.18 -2.72
N MET A 51 -2.40 2.26 -2.73
CA MET A 51 -2.83 3.54 -3.29
C MET A 51 -3.04 3.50 -4.80
N ALA A 52 -2.23 2.71 -5.53
CA ALA A 52 -2.43 2.49 -6.96
C ALA A 52 -3.76 1.79 -7.24
N LYS A 53 -4.06 0.70 -6.52
CA LYS A 53 -5.33 -0.02 -6.62
C LYS A 53 -6.53 0.87 -6.25
N LEU A 54 -6.40 1.68 -5.21
CA LEU A 54 -7.45 2.62 -4.82
C LEU A 54 -7.73 3.62 -5.95
N ARG A 55 -6.69 4.12 -6.62
CA ARG A 55 -6.86 5.03 -7.75
C ARG A 55 -7.58 4.36 -8.92
N GLU A 56 -7.24 3.11 -9.21
CA GLU A 56 -7.92 2.32 -10.25
C GLU A 56 -9.42 2.15 -9.95
N VAL A 57 -9.77 1.90 -8.69
CA VAL A 57 -11.18 1.80 -8.26
C VAL A 57 -11.90 3.13 -8.42
N ILE A 58 -11.30 4.24 -7.96
CA ILE A 58 -11.90 5.58 -8.09
C ILE A 58 -12.10 5.92 -9.56
N GLU A 59 -11.11 5.64 -10.41
CA GLU A 59 -11.21 5.92 -11.86
C GLU A 59 -12.33 5.09 -12.51
N ALA A 60 -12.49 3.83 -12.12
CA ALA A 60 -13.59 3.00 -12.60
C ALA A 60 -14.96 3.56 -12.17
N ASP A 61 -15.11 3.96 -10.91
CA ASP A 61 -16.35 4.54 -10.39
C ASP A 61 -16.68 5.88 -11.06
N GLU A 62 -15.68 6.75 -11.27
CA GLU A 62 -15.86 8.02 -11.98
C GLU A 62 -16.29 7.81 -13.44
N GLN A 63 -15.78 6.77 -14.11
CA GLN A 63 -16.20 6.42 -15.46
C GLN A 63 -17.64 5.90 -15.52
N GLU A 64 -18.07 5.12 -14.52
CA GLU A 64 -19.41 4.53 -14.48
C GLU A 64 -20.48 5.53 -14.05
N PHE A 65 -20.21 6.32 -13.00
CA PHE A 65 -21.21 7.15 -12.33
C PHE A 65 -21.02 8.65 -12.56
N GLY A 66 -19.86 9.07 -13.06
CA GLY A 66 -19.46 10.47 -13.12
C GLY A 66 -19.00 11.01 -11.75
N PRO A 67 -18.61 12.30 -11.68
CA PRO A 67 -18.11 12.90 -10.44
C PRO A 67 -19.21 12.97 -9.37
N VAL A 68 -18.81 12.81 -8.10
CA VAL A 68 -19.73 12.93 -6.97
C VAL A 68 -20.29 14.35 -6.87
N GLY A 69 -21.61 14.49 -6.98
CA GLY A 69 -22.29 15.78 -6.89
C GLY A 69 -22.32 16.34 -5.46
N ALA A 70 -22.26 17.67 -5.33
CA ALA A 70 -22.29 18.36 -4.04
C ALA A 70 -23.55 18.05 -3.20
N ASP A 71 -24.68 17.79 -3.84
CA ASP A 71 -25.91 17.37 -3.16
C ASP A 71 -25.79 15.97 -2.55
N ALA A 72 -25.07 15.06 -3.20
CA ALA A 72 -24.83 13.73 -2.67
C ALA A 72 -23.90 13.76 -1.46
N LEU A 73 -22.84 14.58 -1.52
CA LEU A 73 -21.92 14.79 -0.39
C LEU A 73 -22.63 15.37 0.82
N ARG A 74 -23.43 16.42 0.64
CA ARG A 74 -24.17 17.05 1.75
C ARG A 74 -25.12 16.08 2.44
N ARG A 75 -25.85 15.26 1.67
CA ARG A 75 -26.72 14.23 2.23
C ARG A 75 -25.94 13.19 3.05
N ALA A 76 -24.78 12.76 2.56
CA ALA A 76 -23.95 11.81 3.28
C ALA A 76 -23.39 12.40 4.59
N GLU A 77 -23.01 13.68 4.60
CA GLU A 77 -22.58 14.40 5.80
C GLU A 77 -23.70 14.57 6.82
N ASP A 78 -24.93 14.82 6.38
CA ASP A 78 -26.11 14.94 7.25
C ASP A 78 -26.54 13.61 7.89
N GLU A 79 -26.09 12.46 7.35
CA GLU A 79 -26.45 11.11 7.80
C GLU A 79 -25.43 10.48 8.80
N TRP A 80 -24.26 11.08 9.00
CA TRP A 80 -23.17 10.57 9.86
C TRP A 80 -22.98 11.40 11.14
#